data_AF-A0A377TRR9-F1
#
_entry.id   AF-A0A377TRR9-F1
#
_cell.length_a   1.000
_cell.length_b   1.000
_cell.length_c   1.000
_cell.angle_alpha   90.00
_cell.angle_beta   90.00
_cell.angle_gamma   90.00
#
_symmetry.space_group_name_H-M   'P 1'
#
loop_
_entity.id
_entity.type
_entity.pdbx_description
1 polymer ?
#
loop_
_entity_poly.entity_id
_entity_poly.type
_entity_poly.pdbx_seq_one_letter_code
_entity_poly.pdbx_strand_id
1 'polypeptide(L)'
;MPRLSQIIRSENVVIVIGFPPCTDVAVSGSRWFESKRAKDPHFQGKAALVAEQCRMVGLAAGCPWAFENPVSVFSSIFGSADYTFHPYQFTGLCADDNYTKQTCLWTG
;
A
#
# COMPACT_ATOMS: atom_id res chain seq x y z
N MET A 1 -4.55 16.59 8.36
CA MET A 1 -5.42 16.29 7.20
C MET A 1 -6.88 16.65 7.53
N PRO A 2 -7.24 17.95 7.57
CA PRO A 2 -8.56 18.38 8.03
C PRO A 2 -9.73 17.86 7.16
N ARG A 3 -9.50 17.66 5.86
CA ARG A 3 -10.52 17.14 4.94
C ARG A 3 -10.87 15.67 5.18
N LEU A 4 -9.88 14.81 5.46
CA LEU A 4 -10.16 13.39 5.75
C LEU A 4 -10.95 13.23 7.04
N SER A 5 -10.60 13.97 8.11
CA SER A 5 -11.36 13.95 9.35
C SER A 5 -12.78 14.46 9.18
N GLN A 6 -13.01 15.44 8.29
CA GLN A 6 -14.35 15.91 7.97
C GLN A 6 -15.15 14.82 7.28
N ILE A 7 -14.60 14.20 6.23
CA ILE A 7 -15.26 13.12 5.47
C ILE A 7 -15.64 11.96 6.39
N ILE A 8 -14.71 11.49 7.24
CA ILE A 8 -14.97 10.40 8.19
C ILE A 8 -16.12 10.74 9.16
N ARG A 9 -16.32 12.02 9.48
CA ARG A 9 -17.35 12.47 10.44
C ARG A 9 -18.68 12.82 9.80
N SER A 10 -18.69 13.24 8.53
CA SER A 10 -19.89 13.77 7.87
C SER A 10 -20.48 12.83 6.81
N GLU A 11 -19.67 11.96 6.22
CA GLU A 11 -20.10 11.10 5.12
C GLU A 11 -20.29 9.65 5.57
N ASN A 12 -21.09 8.90 4.80
CA ASN A 12 -21.16 7.44 4.94
C ASN A 12 -20.00 6.77 4.19
N VAL A 13 -18.86 6.62 4.87
CA VAL A 13 -17.69 5.94 4.31
C VAL A 13 -17.90 4.42 4.41
N VAL A 14 -18.05 3.76 3.26
CA VAL A 14 -18.29 2.30 3.21
C VAL A 14 -17.03 1.47 2.99
N ILE A 15 -15.95 2.09 2.49
CA ILE A 15 -14.64 1.45 2.29
C ILE A 15 -13.52 2.49 2.24
N VAL A 16 -12.32 2.10 2.68
CA VAL A 16 -11.08 2.86 2.50
C VAL A 16 -10.06 2.01 1.73
N ILE A 17 -9.53 2.54 0.62
CA ILE A 17 -8.44 1.89 -0.12
C ILE A 17 -7.27 2.86 -0.24
N GLY A 18 -6.11 2.44 0.25
CA GLY A 18 -4.86 3.20 0.20
C GLY A 18 -3.85 2.64 -0.80
N PHE A 19 -3.06 3.53 -1.41
CA PHE A 19 -2.00 3.18 -2.37
C PHE A 19 -0.68 3.85 -1.93
N PRO A 20 -0.06 3.39 -0.82
CA PRO A 20 1.18 3.96 -0.31
C PRO A 20 2.32 3.81 -1.33
N PRO A 21 3.31 4.74 -1.33
CA PRO A 21 4.43 4.67 -2.26
C PRO A 21 5.25 3.37 -2.14
N CYS A 22 5.54 2.76 -3.30
CA CYS A 22 6.29 1.49 -3.35
C CYS A 22 7.80 1.66 -3.56
N THR A 23 8.27 2.86 -3.92
CA THR A 23 9.64 3.14 -4.40
C THR A 23 10.75 2.67 -3.46
N ASP A 24 10.51 2.78 -2.15
CA ASP A 24 11.50 2.49 -1.11
C ASP A 24 11.35 1.09 -0.50
N VAL A 25 10.30 0.37 -0.90
CA VAL A 25 9.90 -0.87 -0.24
C VAL A 25 9.76 -2.05 -1.19
N ALA A 26 9.44 -1.83 -2.46
CA ALA A 26 9.24 -2.87 -3.46
C ALA A 26 10.53 -3.67 -3.71
N VAL A 27 10.44 -5.01 -3.65
CA VAL A 27 11.60 -5.90 -3.85
C VAL A 27 12.16 -5.80 -5.27
N SER A 28 11.34 -5.41 -6.26
CA SER A 28 11.80 -5.12 -7.62
C SER A 28 12.87 -4.02 -7.70
N GLY A 29 12.97 -3.16 -6.68
CA GLY A 29 13.97 -2.09 -6.57
C GLY A 29 15.11 -2.41 -5.59
N SER A 30 15.21 -3.64 -5.08
CA SER A 30 16.10 -4.01 -3.98
C SER A 30 17.57 -3.73 -4.25
N ARG A 31 18.02 -3.80 -5.51
CA ARG A 31 19.38 -3.45 -5.94
C ARG A 31 19.82 -2.03 -5.53
N TRP A 32 18.88 -1.12 -5.28
CA TRP A 32 19.15 0.26 -4.87
C TRP A 32 19.09 0.47 -3.37
N PHE A 33 18.65 -0.52 -2.59
CA PHE A 33 18.38 -0.35 -1.16
C PHE A 33 19.64 0.02 -0.37
N GLU A 34 20.80 -0.53 -0.72
CA GLU A 34 22.06 -0.17 -0.03
C GLU A 34 22.40 1.30 -0.23
N SER A 35 22.37 1.80 -1.46
CA SER A 35 22.60 3.22 -1.77
C SER A 35 21.58 4.16 -1.11
N LYS A 36 20.32 3.72 -0.99
CA LYS A 36 19.27 4.47 -0.30
C LYS A 36 19.49 4.47 1.21
N ARG A 37 19.84 3.33 1.80
CA ARG A 37 20.15 3.17 3.22
C ARG A 37 21.36 3.99 3.64
N ALA A 38 22.38 4.10 2.77
CA ALA A 38 23.53 4.96 3.00
C ALA A 38 23.16 6.46 3.03
N LYS A 39 22.15 6.87 2.23
CA LYS A 39 21.64 8.25 2.22
C LYS A 39 20.68 8.54 3.38
N ASP A 40 19.80 7.58 3.68
CA ASP A 40 18.80 7.65 4.73
C ASP A 40 18.51 6.25 5.27
N PRO A 41 19.04 5.89 6.45
CA PRO A 41 18.80 4.58 7.07
C PRO A 41 17.32 4.28 7.35
N HIS A 42 16.47 5.32 7.42
CA HIS A 42 15.06 5.22 7.78
C HIS A 42 14.09 5.24 6.59
N PHE A 43 14.59 5.25 5.35
CA PHE A 43 13.76 5.39 4.15
C PHE A 43 12.58 4.39 4.09
N GLN A 44 12.81 3.12 4.45
CA GLN A 44 11.78 2.09 4.53
C GLN A 44 10.78 2.33 5.66
N GLY A 45 11.24 2.81 6.81
CA GLY A 45 10.36 3.18 7.92
C GLY A 45 9.46 4.36 7.57
N LYS A 46 9.99 5.37 6.88
CA LYS A 46 9.21 6.50 6.37
C LYS A 46 8.13 6.06 5.38
N ALA A 47 8.46 5.13 4.46
CA ALA A 47 7.49 4.55 3.56
C ALA A 47 6.42 3.72 4.29
N ALA A 48 6.82 2.95 5.31
CA ALA A 48 5.90 2.18 6.14
C ALA A 48 4.93 3.07 6.93
N LEU A 49 5.34 4.25 7.38
CA LEU A 49 4.44 5.20 8.04
C LEU A 49 3.29 5.64 7.11
N VAL A 50 3.50 5.72 5.81
CA VAL A 50 2.43 6.05 4.85
C VAL A 50 1.45 4.89 4.70
N ALA A 51 1.93 3.64 4.66
CA ALA A 51 1.06 2.47 4.67
C ALA A 51 0.26 2.36 5.98
N GLU A 52 0.89 2.65 7.11
CA GLU A 52 0.21 2.69 8.40
C GLU A 52 -0.84 3.80 8.44
N GLN A 53 -0.61 4.96 7.80
CA GLN A 53 -1.65 5.99 7.67
C GLN A 53 -2.87 5.48 6.90
N CYS A 54 -2.69 4.69 5.84
CA CYS A 54 -3.82 4.07 5.13
C CYS A 54 -4.64 3.16 6.06
N ARG A 55 -3.95 2.30 6.82
CA ARG A 55 -4.58 1.45 7.83
C ARG A 55 -5.32 2.26 8.89
N MET A 56 -4.67 3.27 9.47
CA MET A 56 -5.24 4.11 10.52
C MET A 56 -6.46 4.90 10.05
N VAL A 57 -6.49 5.34 8.79
CA VAL A 57 -7.67 5.99 8.20
C VAL A 57 -8.83 5.00 8.09
N GLY A 58 -8.57 3.76 7.65
CA GLY A 58 -9.57 2.70 7.61
C GLY A 58 -10.15 2.38 8.98
N LEU A 59 -9.28 2.17 9.98
CA LEU A 59 -9.67 1.95 11.36
C LEU A 59 -10.47 3.12 11.95
N ALA A 60 -10.07 4.36 11.68
CA ALA A 60 -10.77 5.55 12.14
C ALA A 60 -12.13 5.75 11.46
N ALA A 61 -12.28 5.31 10.20
CA ALA A 61 -13.55 5.32 9.48
C ALA A 61 -14.51 4.22 9.98
N GLY A 62 -14.00 3.18 10.66
CA GLY A 62 -14.81 2.08 11.18
C GLY A 62 -15.45 1.22 10.08
N CYS A 63 -14.84 1.20 8.89
CA CYS A 63 -15.31 0.46 7.73
C CYS A 63 -14.23 -0.52 7.23
N PRO A 64 -14.58 -1.47 6.36
CA PRO A 64 -13.59 -2.30 5.66
C PRO A 64 -12.52 -1.43 5.01
N TRP A 65 -11.27 -1.87 5.10
CA TRP A 65 -10.16 -1.15 4.51
C TRP A 65 -9.14 -2.08 3.86
N ALA A 66 -8.37 -1.50 2.94
CA ALA A 66 -7.22 -2.14 2.36
C ALA A 66 -6.11 -1.12 2.08
N PHE A 67 -4.85 -1.56 2.11
CA PHE A 67 -3.81 -0.88 1.35
C PHE A 67 -3.14 -1.84 0.37
N GLU A 68 -2.85 -1.32 -0.82
CA GLU A 68 -2.22 -2.05 -1.91
C GLU A 68 -0.74 -1.69 -2.01
N ASN A 69 0.09 -2.71 -2.21
CA ASN A 69 1.47 -2.52 -2.64
C ASN A 69 1.93 -3.79 -3.36
N PRO A 70 2.89 -3.75 -4.30
CA PRO A 70 3.48 -4.98 -4.78
C PRO A 70 4.34 -5.63 -3.70
N VAL A 71 4.81 -6.85 -4.00
CA VAL A 71 5.74 -7.58 -3.13
C VAL A 71 6.88 -6.67 -2.66
N SER A 72 6.94 -6.45 -1.36
CA SER A 72 7.75 -5.42 -0.72
C SER A 72 8.17 -5.83 0.69
N VAL A 73 9.03 -5.03 1.33
CA VAL A 73 9.43 -5.24 2.73
C VAL A 73 8.26 -5.10 3.72
N PHE A 74 7.08 -4.68 3.27
CA PHE A 74 5.87 -4.62 4.10
C PHE A 74 5.48 -5.96 4.68
N SER A 75 5.76 -7.09 4.02
CA SER A 75 5.50 -8.41 4.60
C SER A 75 6.24 -8.64 5.92
N SER A 76 7.41 -8.02 6.10
CA SER A 76 8.18 -8.07 7.35
C SER A 76 7.71 -7.08 8.41
N ILE A 77 6.97 -6.04 8.02
CA ILE A 77 6.53 -4.95 8.90
C ILE A 77 5.08 -5.17 9.37
N PHE A 78 4.19 -5.55 8.45
CA PHE A 78 2.75 -5.68 8.66
C PHE A 78 2.28 -7.15 8.66
N GLY A 79 3.17 -8.10 8.42
CA GLY A 79 2.83 -9.51 8.22
C GLY A 79 2.47 -9.85 6.77
N SER A 80 2.15 -11.12 6.51
CA SER A 80 1.76 -11.58 5.18
C SER A 80 0.53 -10.83 4.67
N ALA A 81 0.48 -10.58 3.36
CA ALA A 81 -0.70 -10.02 2.72
C ALA A 81 -1.87 -11.00 2.77
N ASP A 82 -3.09 -10.47 2.88
CA ASP A 82 -4.32 -11.27 2.93
C ASP A 82 -4.72 -11.77 1.54
N TYR A 83 -4.49 -10.94 0.52
CA TYR A 83 -4.79 -11.27 -0.87
C TYR A 83 -3.64 -10.89 -1.79
N THR A 84 -3.53 -11.62 -2.89
CA THR A 84 -2.58 -11.31 -3.96
C THR A 84 -3.22 -11.49 -5.32
N PHE A 85 -2.80 -10.68 -6.29
CA PHE A 85 -3.23 -10.78 -7.68
C PHE A 85 -2.11 -10.30 -8.61
N HIS A 86 -2.28 -10.54 -9.91
CA HIS A 86 -1.42 -9.94 -10.93
C HIS A 86 -2.26 -9.07 -11.87
N PRO A 87 -1.82 -7.85 -12.24
CA PRO A 87 -2.58 -6.97 -13.13
C PRO A 87 -2.97 -7.61 -14.46
N TYR A 88 -2.09 -8.44 -15.04
CA TYR A 88 -2.39 -9.13 -16.31
C TYR A 88 -3.66 -10.00 -16.27
N GLN A 89 -4.09 -10.44 -15.09
CA GLN A 89 -5.33 -11.23 -14.90
C GLN A 89 -6.58 -10.41 -15.26
N PHE A 90 -6.47 -9.09 -15.34
CA PHE A 90 -7.55 -8.15 -15.63
C PHE A 90 -7.40 -7.46 -16.99
N THR A 91 -6.55 -7.97 -17.88
CA THR A 91 -6.33 -7.43 -19.23
C THR A 91 -7.58 -7.36 -20.10
N GLY A 92 -8.59 -8.19 -19.81
CA GLY A 92 -9.92 -8.08 -20.44
C GLY A 92 -10.68 -6.79 -20.10
N LEU A 93 -10.31 -6.10 -19.01
CA LEU A 93 -10.86 -4.81 -18.59
C LEU A 93 -10.00 -3.62 -19.04
N CYS A 94 -8.69 -3.82 -19.14
CA CYS A 94 -7.72 -2.83 -19.61
C CYS A 94 -6.65 -3.52 -20.45
N ALA A 95 -6.78 -3.49 -21.78
CA ALA A 95 -5.91 -4.22 -22.69
C ALA A 95 -4.42 -3.81 -22.60
N ASP A 96 -4.15 -2.58 -22.15
CA ASP A 96 -2.80 -2.07 -21.98
C ASP A 96 -2.16 -2.47 -20.64
N ASP A 97 -2.95 -2.99 -19.69
CA ASP A 97 -2.46 -3.38 -18.37
C ASP A 97 -2.04 -4.85 -18.30
N ASN A 98 -0.92 -5.15 -18.97
CA ASN A 98 -0.33 -6.49 -19.04
C ASN A 98 0.75 -6.72 -17.97
N TYR A 99 0.75 -5.92 -16.91
CA TYR A 99 1.86 -5.93 -15.96
C TYR A 99 1.86 -7.21 -15.12
N THR A 100 3.04 -7.81 -14.94
CA THR A 100 3.19 -9.12 -14.28
C THR A 100 3.67 -9.05 -12.84
N LYS A 101 3.82 -7.83 -12.30
CA LYS A 101 4.25 -7.67 -10.91
C LYS A 101 3.14 -8.12 -9.98
N GLN A 102 3.46 -9.10 -9.13
CA GLN A 102 2.54 -9.57 -8.11
C GLN A 102 2.21 -8.42 -7.16
N THR A 103 0.91 -8.16 -7.02
CA THR A 103 0.33 -7.16 -6.16
C THR A 103 -0.25 -7.81 -4.91
N CYS A 104 -0.11 -7.14 -3.78
CA CYS A 104 -0.53 -7.58 -2.46
C CYS A 104 -1.54 -6.60 -1.87
N LEU A 105 -2.53 -7.14 -1.14
CA LEU A 105 -3.48 -6.37 -0.35
C LEU A 105 -3.38 -6.79 1.11
N TRP A 106 -3.21 -5.80 1.99
CA TRP A 106 -3.42 -5.94 3.43
C TRP A 106 -4.74 -5.29 3.77
N THR A 107 -5.58 -6.01 4.52
CA THR A 107 -6.99 -5.69 4.70
C THR A 107 -7.41 -5.77 6.17
N GLY A 108 -8.56 -5.18 6.49
CA GLY A 108 -9.21 -5.35 7.78
C GLY A 108 -10.44 -4.47 7.96
#